data_AF-A0A7Z9QEL0-F1
#
_entry.id   AF-A0A7Z9QEL0-F1
#
_cell.length_a   1.000
_cell.length_b   1.000
_cell.length_c   1.000
_cell.angle_alpha   90.00
_cell.angle_beta   90.00
_cell.angle_gamma   90.00
#
_symmetry.space_group_name_H-M   'P 1'
#
loop_
_entity.id
_entity.type
_entity.pdbx_description
1 polymer ?
#
loop_
_entity_poly.entity_id
_entity_poly.type
_entity_poly.pdbx_seq_one_letter_code
_entity_poly.pdbx_strand_id
1 'polypeptide(L)'
;MCARTLIILPILITSIFAQSFRHNLTGGYYDRGGNTDYKYYNFGWSTVANGDIAIGGLTLKDSEFLLAFDKNVSNWQGESYEDDQNLILKFDLWANGKISPFMMFETSFDKLQGIKSRTNYGVGAKWRVFGDMFSISAAFLNESEETISKSSIYVYTYWSGGDSLYVSDIKDNKDLKPKTFSRLSIRPKLKLPIGENFYYESQYYYKPAGDDVLTNWINKLTVKTKADWLDIVISYKIKNDNLPAPKIFRMYDTADTGRPSSITFDSNGKGSSILYDKDPTQSAKDGLGDYYIQNYKKNDSTLSIGINISF
;
A
#
# COMPACT_ATOMS: atom_id res chain seq x y z
N MET A 1 -10.18 -10.83 18.69
CA MET A 1 -9.31 -10.08 19.64
C MET A 1 -10.00 -8.75 19.90
N CYS A 2 -10.49 -8.49 21.12
CA CYS A 2 -11.44 -7.40 21.40
C CYS A 2 -10.80 -6.00 21.33
N ALA A 3 -11.57 -5.04 20.80
CA ALA A 3 -11.24 -3.62 20.63
C ALA A 3 -10.73 -2.89 21.90
N ARG A 4 -10.82 -3.51 23.08
CA ARG A 4 -10.34 -2.95 24.35
C ARG A 4 -8.81 -2.87 24.47
N THR A 5 -8.06 -3.68 23.73
CA THR A 5 -6.58 -3.69 23.83
C THR A 5 -5.89 -2.62 22.98
N LEU A 6 -6.60 -2.00 22.03
CA LEU A 6 -6.04 -1.03 21.07
C LEU A 6 -5.98 0.42 21.58
N ILE A 7 -6.77 0.77 22.60
CA ILE A 7 -6.86 2.16 23.11
C ILE A 7 -5.76 2.49 24.14
N ILE A 8 -5.20 1.48 24.81
CA ILE A 8 -4.25 1.69 25.92
C ILE A 8 -2.83 2.01 25.43
N LEU A 9 -2.42 1.46 24.28
CA LEU A 9 -1.08 1.64 23.72
C LEU A 9 -0.73 3.10 23.34
N PRO A 10 -1.60 3.88 22.66
CA PRO A 10 -1.27 5.26 22.31
C PRO A 10 -1.10 6.18 23.52
N ILE A 11 -1.86 5.95 24.60
CA ILE A 11 -1.76 6.73 25.85
C ILE A 11 -0.41 6.47 26.54
N LEU A 12 0.02 5.20 26.60
CA LEU A 12 1.28 4.80 27.22
C LEU A 12 2.53 5.31 26.48
N ILE A 13 2.48 5.39 25.14
CA ILE A 13 3.61 5.91 24.35
C ILE A 13 3.80 7.41 24.60
N THR A 14 2.72 8.18 24.80
CA THR A 14 2.80 9.62 25.04
C THR A 14 3.33 9.99 26.42
N SER A 15 3.17 9.13 27.42
CA SER A 15 3.71 9.35 28.78
C SER A 15 5.23 9.25 28.90
N ILE A 16 5.95 8.79 27.85
CA ILE A 16 7.41 8.67 27.87
C ILE A 16 8.11 10.00 27.53
N PHE A 17 7.38 10.95 26.93
CA PHE A 17 7.97 12.19 26.43
C PHE A 17 7.55 13.38 27.30
N ALA A 18 8.52 14.19 27.72
CA ALA A 18 8.30 15.37 28.57
C ALA A 18 7.87 16.63 27.76
N GLN A 19 7.27 16.44 26.58
CA GLN A 19 6.97 17.48 25.59
C GLN A 19 5.48 17.48 25.21
N SER A 20 4.97 18.63 24.77
CA SER A 20 3.66 18.73 24.11
C SER A 20 3.64 18.04 22.74
N PHE A 21 2.88 16.96 22.64
CA PHE A 21 2.53 16.33 21.37
C PHE A 21 1.24 16.92 20.84
N ARG A 22 1.14 17.02 19.51
CA ARG A 22 -0.12 17.29 18.83
C ARG A 22 -0.79 15.96 18.50
N HIS A 23 -1.97 15.73 19.07
CA HIS A 23 -2.77 14.55 18.80
C HIS A 23 -3.88 14.88 17.80
N ASN A 24 -4.14 13.98 16.86
CA ASN A 24 -5.31 14.02 16.00
C ASN A 24 -6.06 12.70 16.12
N LEU A 25 -7.37 12.78 16.28
CA LEU A 25 -8.27 11.64 16.37
C LEU A 25 -9.33 11.80 15.29
N THR A 26 -9.50 10.77 14.47
CA THR A 26 -10.53 10.70 13.43
C THR A 26 -11.37 9.46 13.65
N GLY A 27 -12.65 9.54 13.29
CA GLY A 27 -13.53 8.40 13.36
C GLY A 27 -14.81 8.66 12.57
N GLY A 28 -15.43 7.58 12.14
CA GLY A 28 -16.64 7.64 11.34
C GLY A 28 -17.38 6.31 11.35
N TYR A 29 -18.67 6.43 11.11
CA TYR A 29 -19.60 5.32 11.02
C TYR A 29 -20.48 5.53 9.80
N TYR A 30 -20.67 4.47 9.02
CA TYR A 30 -21.60 4.44 7.91
C TYR A 30 -22.42 3.16 7.97
N ASP A 31 -23.72 3.29 7.74
CA ASP A 31 -24.68 2.19 7.77
C ASP A 31 -25.67 2.36 6.63
N ARG A 32 -25.91 1.27 5.92
CA ARG A 32 -26.88 1.19 4.84
C ARG A 32 -27.58 -0.15 4.93
N GLY A 33 -28.90 -0.14 5.19
CA GLY A 33 -29.72 -1.34 5.18
C GLY A 33 -30.30 -1.71 3.80
N GLY A 34 -30.88 -2.92 3.70
CA GLY A 34 -31.57 -3.43 2.52
C GLY A 34 -30.79 -4.51 1.77
N ASN A 35 -31.04 -4.67 0.46
CA ASN A 35 -30.39 -5.71 -0.37
C ASN A 35 -28.85 -5.56 -0.45
N THR A 36 -28.33 -4.39 -0.09
CA THR A 36 -26.90 -4.07 -0.04
C THR A 36 -26.48 -3.66 1.38
N ASP A 37 -26.93 -4.44 2.38
CA ASP A 37 -26.63 -4.23 3.79
C ASP A 37 -25.12 -4.06 3.99
N TYR A 38 -24.71 -2.91 4.51
CA TYR A 38 -23.30 -2.56 4.64
C TYR A 38 -23.08 -1.66 5.85
N LYS A 39 -22.14 -2.06 6.71
CA LYS A 39 -21.73 -1.32 7.89
C LYS A 39 -20.24 -1.08 7.83
N TYR A 40 -19.83 0.15 8.06
CA TYR A 40 -18.43 0.57 8.01
C TYR A 40 -18.08 1.41 9.23
N TYR A 41 -16.90 1.13 9.78
CA TYR A 41 -16.30 1.84 10.90
C TYR A 41 -14.88 2.21 10.52
N ASN A 42 -14.52 3.47 10.73
CA ASN A 42 -13.13 3.89 10.70
C ASN A 42 -12.72 4.55 12.00
N PHE A 43 -11.47 4.31 12.36
CA PHE A 43 -10.80 4.93 13.49
C PHE A 43 -9.37 5.27 13.07
N GLY A 44 -8.98 6.51 13.27
CA GLY A 44 -7.62 6.98 13.04
C GLY A 44 -7.12 7.76 14.25
N TRP A 45 -5.86 7.55 14.61
CA TRP A 45 -5.17 8.31 15.64
C TRP A 45 -3.78 8.64 15.15
N SER A 46 -3.33 9.87 15.40
CA SER A 46 -1.94 10.24 15.16
C SER A 46 -1.43 11.18 16.23
N THR A 47 -0.11 11.13 16.44
CA THR A 47 0.62 12.01 17.32
C THR A 47 1.84 12.54 16.60
N VAL A 48 2.08 13.84 16.72
CA VAL A 48 3.19 14.55 16.07
C VAL A 48 3.92 15.41 17.09
N ALA A 49 5.24 15.37 17.04
CA ALA A 49 6.12 16.28 17.77
C ALA A 49 7.18 16.84 16.82
N ASN A 50 7.40 18.15 16.88
CA ASN A 50 8.39 18.85 16.07
C ASN A 50 9.21 19.78 16.98
N GLY A 51 10.49 19.98 16.66
CA GLY A 51 11.41 20.81 17.43
C GLY A 51 12.23 19.99 18.43
N ASP A 52 12.54 20.55 19.59
CA ASP A 52 13.37 19.85 20.58
C ASP A 52 12.56 18.76 21.30
N ILE A 53 12.96 17.50 21.11
CA ILE A 53 12.28 16.33 21.68
C ILE A 53 13.06 15.80 22.88
N ALA A 54 12.47 15.91 24.07
CA ALA A 54 13.02 15.35 25.29
C ALA A 54 12.60 13.89 25.46
N ILE A 55 13.58 12.98 25.50
CA ILE A 55 13.39 11.55 25.75
C ILE A 55 14.23 11.18 26.97
N GLY A 56 13.57 11.01 28.12
CA GLY A 56 14.26 10.85 29.40
C GLY A 56 15.13 12.09 29.73
N GLY A 57 16.43 11.87 29.95
CA GLY A 57 17.40 12.94 30.23
C GLY A 57 18.10 13.53 29.00
N LEU A 58 17.80 13.04 27.79
CA LEU A 58 18.40 13.51 26.53
C LEU A 58 17.44 14.44 25.80
N THR A 59 17.94 15.57 25.29
CA THR A 59 17.17 16.44 24.37
C THR A 59 17.69 16.28 22.94
N LEU A 60 16.85 15.72 22.08
CA LEU A 60 17.10 15.61 20.64
C LEU A 60 16.65 16.92 19.97
N LYS A 61 17.63 17.74 19.58
CA LYS A 61 17.37 19.07 19.02
C LYS A 61 16.79 18.99 17.61
N ASP A 62 15.87 19.90 17.29
CA ASP A 62 15.30 20.07 15.95
C ASP A 62 14.88 18.73 15.30
N SER A 63 14.09 17.93 16.00
CA SER A 63 13.65 16.61 15.54
C SER A 63 12.17 16.61 15.17
N GLU A 64 11.78 15.72 14.27
CA GLU A 64 10.38 15.49 13.91
C GLU A 64 10.02 14.04 14.20
N PHE A 65 8.86 13.83 14.82
CA PHE A 65 8.31 12.53 15.17
C PHE A 65 6.86 12.44 14.71
N LEU A 66 6.52 11.30 14.12
CA LEU A 66 5.15 10.91 13.78
C LEU A 66 4.92 9.48 14.23
N LEU A 67 3.82 9.25 14.95
CA LEU A 67 3.21 7.94 15.10
C LEU A 67 1.74 8.05 14.70
N ALA A 68 1.31 7.24 13.73
CA ALA A 68 -0.04 7.24 13.22
C ALA A 68 -0.57 5.80 13.12
N PHE A 69 -1.84 5.62 13.44
CA PHE A 69 -2.56 4.38 13.41
C PHE A 69 -3.91 4.61 12.73
N ASP A 70 -4.27 3.76 11.77
CA ASP A 70 -5.57 3.79 11.13
C ASP A 70 -6.15 2.37 11.08
N LYS A 71 -7.46 2.26 11.31
CA LYS A 71 -8.22 1.02 11.28
C LYS A 71 -9.54 1.24 10.56
N ASN A 72 -9.80 0.43 9.54
CA ASN A 72 -11.06 0.38 8.82
C ASN A 72 -11.63 -1.03 8.91
N VAL A 73 -12.91 -1.15 9.23
CA VAL A 73 -13.62 -2.44 9.29
C VAL A 73 -14.98 -2.26 8.66
N SER A 74 -15.36 -3.18 7.78
CA SER A 74 -16.70 -3.22 7.22
C SER A 74 -17.28 -4.62 7.11
N ASN A 75 -18.61 -4.68 7.19
CA ASN A 75 -19.39 -5.89 6.95
C ASN A 75 -20.30 -5.65 5.76
N TRP A 76 -20.35 -6.61 4.84
CA TRP A 76 -21.29 -6.67 3.73
C TRP A 76 -22.22 -7.87 3.92
N GLN A 77 -23.53 -7.64 4.00
CA GLN A 77 -24.54 -8.69 4.20
C GLN A 77 -24.23 -9.60 5.41
N GLY A 78 -23.75 -9.01 6.51
CA GLY A 78 -23.38 -9.73 7.73
C GLY A 78 -21.98 -10.36 7.72
N GLU A 79 -21.33 -10.45 6.57
CA GLU A 79 -19.99 -11.03 6.42
C GLU A 79 -18.88 -9.96 6.43
N SER A 80 -17.73 -10.29 7.01
CA SER A 80 -16.58 -9.36 7.06
C SER A 80 -16.03 -9.08 5.65
N TYR A 81 -16.10 -7.81 5.23
CA TYR A 81 -15.72 -7.36 3.90
C TYR A 81 -14.35 -6.65 3.90
N GLU A 82 -14.24 -5.52 4.61
CA GLU A 82 -12.99 -4.81 4.88
C GLU A 82 -12.47 -5.12 6.28
N ASP A 83 -11.15 -5.26 6.38
CA ASP A 83 -10.45 -5.37 7.66
C ASP A 83 -9.01 -4.89 7.43
N ASP A 84 -8.83 -3.58 7.48
CA ASP A 84 -7.61 -2.92 7.03
C ASP A 84 -7.00 -2.14 8.19
N GLN A 85 -5.70 -2.24 8.38
CA GLN A 85 -4.98 -1.55 9.43
C GLN A 85 -3.67 -1.01 8.90
N ASN A 86 -3.28 0.16 9.40
CA ASN A 86 -1.99 0.74 9.13
C ASN A 86 -1.41 1.35 10.40
N LEU A 87 -0.10 1.16 10.61
CA LEU A 87 0.67 1.77 11.68
C LEU A 87 1.93 2.35 11.05
N ILE A 88 2.14 3.65 11.19
CA ILE A 88 3.29 4.39 10.67
C ILE A 88 4.03 5.03 11.84
N LEU A 89 5.33 4.83 11.89
CA LEU A 89 6.27 5.55 12.74
C LEU A 89 7.32 6.21 11.85
N LYS A 90 7.58 7.50 12.05
CA LYS A 90 8.69 8.23 11.40
C LYS A 90 9.40 9.08 12.42
N PHE A 91 10.71 9.16 12.27
CA PHE A 91 11.54 9.98 13.12
C PHE A 91 12.71 10.56 12.32
N ASP A 92 12.82 11.89 12.31
CA ASP A 92 13.89 12.63 11.68
C ASP A 92 14.68 13.38 12.77
N LEU A 93 16.01 13.22 12.79
CA LEU A 93 16.92 14.05 13.58
C LEU A 93 17.37 15.26 12.76
N TRP A 94 17.53 16.41 13.41
CA TRP A 94 17.95 17.67 12.77
C TRP A 94 17.13 17.96 11.50
N ALA A 95 15.82 17.86 11.63
CA ALA A 95 14.85 17.90 10.56
C ALA A 95 15.00 19.15 9.67
N ASN A 96 15.49 20.27 10.21
CA ASN A 96 15.80 21.53 9.52
C ASN A 96 17.30 21.75 9.24
N GLY A 97 18.16 20.84 9.69
CA GLY A 97 19.60 20.84 9.42
C GLY A 97 20.00 20.51 7.96
N LYS A 98 21.27 20.77 7.62
CA LYS A 98 21.81 20.46 6.28
C LYS A 98 21.76 18.96 5.97
N ILE A 99 22.04 18.12 6.97
CA ILE A 99 21.91 16.67 6.92
C ILE A 99 20.97 16.26 8.03
N SER A 100 19.98 15.45 7.70
CA SER A 100 18.94 14.98 8.63
C SER A 100 18.82 13.46 8.51
N PRO A 101 19.42 12.71 9.44
CA PRO A 101 19.20 11.27 9.56
C PRO A 101 17.74 10.99 9.89
N PHE A 102 17.18 9.91 9.33
CA PHE A 102 15.82 9.52 9.60
C PHE A 102 15.67 8.00 9.70
N MET A 103 14.62 7.59 10.40
CA MET A 103 14.12 6.23 10.39
C MET A 103 12.61 6.23 10.16
N MET A 104 12.14 5.13 9.58
CA MET A 104 10.72 4.89 9.36
C MET A 104 10.41 3.42 9.61
N PHE A 105 9.23 3.18 10.16
CA PHE A 105 8.65 1.87 10.31
C PHE A 105 7.18 1.97 9.91
N GLU A 106 6.74 1.08 9.05
CA GLU A 106 5.36 0.97 8.62
C GLU A 106 4.95 -0.49 8.69
N THR A 107 3.79 -0.77 9.26
CA THR A 107 3.17 -2.09 9.18
C THR A 107 1.70 -1.95 8.84
N SER A 108 1.23 -2.77 7.92
CA SER A 108 -0.17 -2.77 7.49
C SER A 108 -0.66 -4.17 7.15
N PHE A 109 -1.98 -4.33 7.21
CA PHE A 109 -2.69 -5.44 6.58
C PHE A 109 -3.94 -4.87 5.91
N ASP A 110 -4.35 -5.47 4.80
CA ASP A 110 -5.47 -5.01 4.00
C ASP A 110 -6.17 -6.22 3.40
N LYS A 111 -7.35 -6.54 3.94
CA LYS A 111 -8.08 -7.76 3.56
C LYS A 111 -8.66 -7.63 2.16
N LEU A 112 -8.98 -6.43 1.67
CA LEU A 112 -9.52 -6.24 0.33
C LEU A 112 -8.45 -6.39 -0.76
N GLN A 113 -7.27 -5.83 -0.53
CA GLN A 113 -6.12 -5.93 -1.44
C GLN A 113 -5.40 -7.27 -1.35
N GLY A 114 -5.80 -8.14 -0.41
CA GLY A 114 -5.18 -9.43 -0.23
C GLY A 114 -3.79 -9.34 0.40
N ILE A 115 -3.62 -8.45 1.38
CA ILE A 115 -2.36 -8.24 2.09
C ILE A 115 -2.53 -8.74 3.52
N LYS A 116 -1.80 -9.80 3.88
CA LYS A 116 -1.79 -10.39 5.24
C LYS A 116 -1.03 -9.54 6.20
N SER A 117 0.15 -9.18 5.76
CA SER A 117 1.07 -8.33 6.48
C SER A 117 1.99 -7.70 5.46
N ARG A 118 2.20 -6.41 5.59
CA ARG A 118 3.24 -5.67 4.91
C ARG A 118 4.00 -4.93 5.99
N THR A 119 5.30 -5.09 6.02
CA THR A 119 6.19 -4.37 6.93
C THR A 119 7.26 -3.67 6.10
N ASN A 120 7.52 -2.41 6.40
CA ASN A 120 8.58 -1.63 5.80
C ASN A 120 9.36 -0.95 6.91
N TYR A 121 10.62 -1.33 7.06
CA TYR A 121 11.57 -0.64 7.91
C TYR A 121 12.58 0.09 7.04
N GLY A 122 12.89 1.33 7.40
CA GLY A 122 13.88 2.11 6.68
C GLY A 122 14.73 2.96 7.59
N VAL A 123 16.02 3.06 7.26
CA VAL A 123 16.94 4.04 7.84
C VAL A 123 17.66 4.77 6.73
N GLY A 124 17.85 6.06 6.90
CA GLY A 124 18.41 6.90 5.85
C GLY A 124 18.87 8.25 6.33
N ALA A 125 19.26 9.07 5.36
CA ALA A 125 19.60 10.46 5.60
C ALA A 125 19.11 11.32 4.43
N LYS A 126 18.70 12.54 4.77
CA LYS A 126 18.29 13.61 3.86
C LYS A 126 19.39 14.65 3.85
N TRP A 127 19.87 15.00 2.67
CA TRP A 127 20.79 16.10 2.45
C TRP A 127 20.06 17.24 1.73
N ARG A 128 19.99 18.40 2.39
CA ARG A 128 19.58 19.66 1.76
C ARG A 128 20.74 20.19 0.92
N VAL A 129 20.67 19.95 -0.38
CA VAL A 129 21.69 20.37 -1.33
C VAL A 129 21.61 21.89 -1.54
N PHE A 130 20.39 22.42 -1.71
CA PHE A 130 20.10 23.84 -1.87
C PHE A 130 18.99 24.28 -0.93
N GLY A 131 19.33 24.43 0.36
CA GLY A 131 18.37 24.83 1.40
C GLY A 131 17.10 23.97 1.36
N ASP A 132 15.94 24.61 1.47
CA ASP A 132 14.65 23.92 1.35
C ASP A 132 14.19 23.70 -0.10
N MET A 133 14.87 24.29 -1.08
CA MET A 133 14.49 24.19 -2.49
C MET A 133 14.79 22.81 -3.06
N PHE A 134 15.96 22.25 -2.78
CA PHE A 134 16.35 20.94 -3.32
C PHE A 134 17.05 20.09 -2.26
N SER A 135 16.55 18.88 -2.11
CA SER A 135 17.12 17.88 -1.22
C SER A 135 17.19 16.51 -1.90
N ILE A 136 18.17 15.72 -1.51
CA ILE A 136 18.31 14.33 -1.91
C ILE A 136 18.29 13.51 -0.63
N SER A 137 17.48 12.47 -0.59
CA SER A 137 17.54 11.49 0.49
C SER A 137 17.91 10.11 -0.05
N ALA A 138 18.62 9.35 0.79
CA ALA A 138 18.92 7.95 0.55
C ALA A 138 18.52 7.14 1.78
N ALA A 139 17.95 5.96 1.59
CA ALA A 139 17.59 5.07 2.69
C ALA A 139 17.81 3.60 2.31
N PHE A 140 18.31 2.83 3.26
CA PHE A 140 18.20 1.39 3.21
C PHE A 140 16.82 0.98 3.72
N LEU A 141 16.12 0.15 2.96
CA LEU A 141 14.77 -0.34 3.24
C LEU A 141 14.79 -1.86 3.34
N ASN A 142 14.11 -2.39 4.35
CA ASN A 142 13.76 -3.79 4.44
C ASN A 142 12.22 -3.88 4.35
N GLU A 143 11.75 -4.45 3.25
CA GLU A 143 10.34 -4.60 2.93
C GLU A 143 10.00 -6.09 2.99
N SER A 144 8.98 -6.45 3.76
CA SER A 144 8.44 -7.81 3.77
C SER A 144 6.94 -7.73 3.50
N GLU A 145 6.49 -8.55 2.58
CA GLU A 145 5.07 -8.65 2.25
C GLU A 145 4.66 -10.12 2.21
N GLU A 146 3.64 -10.41 3.00
CA GLU A 146 2.85 -11.62 2.89
C GLU A 146 1.47 -11.19 2.39
N THR A 147 1.10 -11.69 1.23
CA THR A 147 -0.24 -11.48 0.69
C THR A 147 -1.20 -12.49 1.33
N ILE A 148 -2.30 -12.03 1.95
CA ILE A 148 -3.46 -12.91 2.15
C ILE A 148 -3.96 -13.06 0.74
N SER A 149 -3.62 -14.15 0.11
CA SER A 149 -4.25 -14.51 -1.13
C SER A 149 -5.79 -14.59 -0.93
N LYS A 150 -6.50 -13.47 -1.01
CA LYS A 150 -7.83 -13.41 -1.65
C LYS A 150 -7.70 -13.66 -3.15
N SER A 151 -6.50 -13.92 -3.65
CA SER A 151 -6.31 -14.93 -4.69
C SER A 151 -6.70 -16.31 -4.14
N SER A 152 -7.97 -16.45 -3.82
CA SER A 152 -8.73 -17.64 -4.10
C SER A 152 -8.17 -18.25 -5.38
N ILE A 153 -7.59 -19.43 -5.27
CA ILE A 153 -7.37 -20.25 -6.44
C ILE A 153 -8.77 -20.60 -6.91
N TYR A 154 -9.18 -19.99 -8.02
CA TYR A 154 -10.43 -20.32 -8.66
C TYR A 154 -10.23 -21.67 -9.32
N VAL A 155 -10.85 -22.70 -8.76
CA VAL A 155 -10.81 -24.05 -9.29
C VAL A 155 -11.90 -24.15 -10.33
N TYR A 156 -11.51 -24.46 -11.56
CA TYR A 156 -12.42 -24.66 -12.67
C TYR A 156 -12.66 -26.14 -12.88
N THR A 157 -13.91 -26.51 -13.12
CA THR A 157 -14.29 -27.82 -13.62
C THR A 157 -15.20 -27.67 -14.84
N TYR A 158 -15.42 -28.79 -15.54
CA TYR A 158 -16.34 -28.86 -16.66
C TYR A 158 -17.64 -29.54 -16.21
N TRP A 159 -18.76 -29.10 -16.78
CA TRP A 159 -20.05 -29.73 -16.51
C TRP A 159 -20.19 -30.96 -17.40
N SER A 160 -20.44 -32.15 -16.82
CA SER A 160 -20.56 -33.41 -17.56
C SER A 160 -21.61 -33.39 -18.69
N GLY A 161 -22.58 -32.47 -18.64
CA GLY A 161 -23.60 -32.28 -19.67
C GLY A 161 -23.48 -30.98 -20.47
N GLY A 162 -22.33 -30.30 -20.51
CA GLY A 162 -22.21 -29.02 -21.20
C GLY A 162 -20.80 -28.62 -21.63
N ASP A 163 -20.75 -27.67 -22.58
CA ASP A 163 -19.52 -27.28 -23.27
C ASP A 163 -18.85 -26.03 -22.64
N SER A 164 -18.87 -25.90 -21.32
CA SER A 164 -18.31 -24.71 -20.64
C SER A 164 -17.66 -25.01 -19.29
N LEU A 165 -16.54 -24.34 -19.03
CA LEU A 165 -15.90 -24.24 -17.73
C LEU A 165 -16.69 -23.35 -16.77
N TYR A 166 -16.74 -23.76 -15.50
CA TYR A 166 -17.28 -22.95 -14.40
C TYR A 166 -16.40 -23.08 -13.15
N VAL A 167 -16.51 -22.11 -12.24
CA VAL A 167 -15.80 -22.13 -10.95
C VAL A 167 -16.54 -23.09 -10.02
N SER A 168 -15.90 -24.20 -9.64
CA SER A 168 -16.46 -25.17 -8.69
C SER A 168 -16.07 -24.88 -7.25
N ASP A 169 -14.89 -24.30 -7.03
CA ASP A 169 -14.34 -24.08 -5.70
C ASP A 169 -13.39 -22.88 -5.68
N ILE A 170 -13.17 -22.36 -4.48
CA ILE A 170 -12.28 -21.24 -4.16
C ILE A 170 -11.39 -21.70 -3.01
N LYS A 171 -10.10 -21.91 -3.31
CA LYS A 171 -9.12 -22.40 -2.32
C LYS A 171 -8.13 -21.32 -1.89
N ASP A 172 -7.66 -21.39 -0.66
CA ASP A 172 -6.55 -20.55 -0.21
C ASP A 172 -5.26 -20.94 -0.95
N ASN A 173 -4.55 -19.96 -1.51
CA ASN A 173 -3.22 -20.19 -2.07
C ASN A 173 -2.19 -20.32 -0.93
N LYS A 174 -1.69 -21.55 -0.73
CA LYS A 174 -0.66 -21.86 0.28
C LYS A 174 0.75 -21.91 -0.29
N ASP A 175 0.91 -21.78 -1.61
CA ASP A 175 2.20 -21.89 -2.29
C ASP A 175 2.93 -20.55 -2.35
N LEU A 176 2.22 -19.44 -2.16
CA LEU A 176 2.82 -18.11 -2.06
C LEU A 176 3.60 -17.99 -0.76
N LYS A 177 4.91 -17.92 -0.87
CA LYS A 177 5.81 -17.62 0.25
C LYS A 177 5.90 -16.10 0.44
N PRO A 178 6.01 -15.61 1.69
CA PRO A 178 6.29 -14.20 1.95
C PRO A 178 7.51 -13.74 1.15
N LYS A 179 7.39 -12.59 0.47
CA LYS A 179 8.50 -12.00 -0.26
C LYS A 179 9.18 -10.96 0.62
N THR A 180 10.48 -11.10 0.79
CA THR A 180 11.30 -10.14 1.54
C THR A 180 12.32 -9.53 0.60
N PHE A 181 12.40 -8.21 0.61
CA PHE A 181 13.31 -7.43 -0.21
C PHE A 181 14.11 -6.48 0.67
N SER A 182 15.38 -6.32 0.32
CA SER A 182 16.19 -5.21 0.82
C SER A 182 16.47 -4.27 -0.33
N ARG A 183 16.19 -2.98 -0.15
CA ARG A 183 16.29 -1.97 -1.21
C ARG A 183 17.13 -0.80 -0.75
N LEU A 184 17.93 -0.25 -1.66
CA LEU A 184 18.40 1.13 -1.52
C LEU A 184 17.36 2.04 -2.19
N SER A 185 16.89 3.04 -1.47
CA SER A 185 15.95 4.04 -1.98
C SER A 185 16.64 5.38 -2.14
N ILE A 186 16.54 5.98 -3.32
CA ILE A 186 17.01 7.34 -3.60
C ILE A 186 15.79 8.20 -3.90
N ARG A 187 15.71 9.37 -3.25
CA ARG A 187 14.52 10.22 -3.29
C ARG A 187 14.89 11.70 -3.39
N PRO A 188 15.13 12.22 -4.60
CA PRO A 188 15.27 13.66 -4.78
C PRO A 188 13.91 14.34 -4.59
N LYS A 189 13.94 15.50 -3.96
CA LYS A 189 12.78 16.36 -3.73
C LYS A 189 13.13 17.79 -4.09
N LEU A 190 12.29 18.38 -4.93
CA LEU A 190 12.38 19.74 -5.42
C LEU A 190 11.13 20.50 -4.99
N LYS A 191 11.33 21.70 -4.45
CA LYS A 191 10.31 22.65 -4.00
C LYS A 191 10.61 23.99 -4.65
N LEU A 192 9.76 24.43 -5.57
CA LEU A 192 9.94 25.63 -6.35
C LEU A 192 8.75 26.58 -6.17
N PRO A 193 8.92 27.68 -5.43
CA PRO A 193 8.01 28.82 -5.57
C PRO A 193 8.21 29.43 -6.97
N ILE A 194 7.11 29.62 -7.71
CA ILE A 194 7.09 30.15 -9.07
C ILE A 194 6.26 31.44 -9.04
N GLY A 195 6.93 32.58 -8.90
CA GLY A 195 6.27 33.86 -8.64
C GLY A 195 5.53 33.87 -7.30
N GLU A 196 4.49 34.70 -7.18
CA GLU A 196 3.76 34.90 -5.91
C GLU A 196 2.69 33.85 -5.65
N ASN A 197 2.09 33.30 -6.72
CA ASN A 197 0.85 32.52 -6.63
C ASN A 197 1.02 31.03 -6.94
N PHE A 198 2.16 30.60 -7.44
CA PHE A 198 2.37 29.21 -7.82
C PHE A 198 3.47 28.57 -6.97
N TYR A 199 3.21 27.35 -6.54
CA TYR A 199 4.18 26.55 -5.82
C TYR A 199 4.19 25.14 -6.38
N TYR A 200 5.35 24.71 -6.86
CA TYR A 200 5.55 23.41 -7.46
C TYR A 200 6.42 22.53 -6.56
N GLU A 201 5.98 21.31 -6.31
CA GLU A 201 6.75 20.28 -5.62
C GLU A 201 6.85 19.03 -6.49
N SER A 202 8.07 18.55 -6.70
CA SER A 202 8.36 17.29 -7.40
C SER A 202 9.17 16.39 -6.50
N GLN A 203 8.70 15.16 -6.32
CA GLN A 203 9.37 14.14 -5.55
C GLN A 203 9.43 12.85 -6.35
N TYR A 204 10.63 12.34 -6.54
CA TYR A 204 10.86 11.06 -7.19
C TYR A 204 11.31 10.03 -6.18
N TYR A 205 10.85 8.80 -6.31
CA TYR A 205 11.29 7.66 -5.51
C TYR A 205 11.82 6.61 -6.49
N TYR A 206 13.07 6.22 -6.30
CA TYR A 206 13.70 5.10 -6.99
C TYR A 206 14.08 4.04 -5.97
N LYS A 207 13.57 2.81 -6.12
CA LYS A 207 13.75 1.72 -5.15
C LYS A 207 14.05 0.37 -5.85
N PRO A 208 15.26 0.18 -6.39
CA PRO A 208 15.67 -1.10 -6.98
C PRO A 208 15.90 -2.19 -5.92
N ALA A 209 15.63 -3.44 -6.29
CA ALA A 209 15.91 -4.67 -5.55
C ALA A 209 16.12 -5.85 -6.52
N GLY A 210 17.34 -6.03 -7.01
CA GLY A 210 17.61 -6.99 -8.09
C GLY A 210 16.85 -6.60 -9.36
N ASP A 211 16.07 -7.53 -9.92
CA ASP A 211 15.24 -7.30 -11.11
C ASP A 211 13.94 -6.53 -10.81
N ASP A 212 13.58 -6.37 -9.53
CA ASP A 212 12.44 -5.58 -9.10
C ASP A 212 12.85 -4.09 -9.01
N VAL A 213 12.24 -3.26 -9.85
CA VAL A 213 12.46 -1.80 -9.82
C VAL A 213 11.12 -1.12 -9.59
N LEU A 214 11.01 -0.43 -8.44
CA LEU A 214 9.86 0.40 -8.12
C LEU A 214 10.21 1.86 -8.30
N THR A 215 9.34 2.58 -9.01
CA THR A 215 9.43 4.04 -9.16
C THR A 215 8.12 4.71 -8.83
N ASN A 216 8.20 5.90 -8.23
CA ASN A 216 7.03 6.72 -7.97
C ASN A 216 7.42 8.19 -8.15
N TRP A 217 6.85 8.84 -9.14
CA TRP A 217 7.04 10.27 -9.38
C TRP A 217 5.78 11.02 -9.01
N ILE A 218 5.87 11.82 -7.95
CA ILE A 218 4.78 12.62 -7.42
C ILE A 218 5.06 14.08 -7.74
N ASN A 219 4.10 14.74 -8.37
CA ASN A 219 4.18 16.15 -8.70
C ASN A 219 2.93 16.85 -8.18
N LYS A 220 3.12 18.00 -7.55
CA LYS A 220 2.07 18.81 -6.96
C LYS A 220 2.29 20.26 -7.39
N LEU A 221 1.26 20.85 -7.98
CA LEU A 221 1.17 22.27 -8.24
C LEU A 221 0.08 22.84 -7.34
N THR A 222 0.47 23.76 -6.46
CA THR A 222 -0.47 24.58 -5.69
C THR A 222 -0.58 25.94 -6.37
N VAL A 223 -1.81 26.35 -6.63
CA VAL A 223 -2.17 27.69 -7.10
C VAL A 223 -2.88 28.40 -5.96
N LYS A 224 -2.24 29.42 -5.40
CA LYS A 224 -2.85 30.35 -4.47
C LYS A 224 -3.77 31.26 -5.24
N THR A 225 -5.01 31.39 -4.80
CA THR A 225 -5.94 32.33 -5.42
C THR A 225 -5.84 33.69 -4.74
N LYS A 226 -6.53 34.71 -5.29
CA LYS A 226 -6.64 36.02 -4.63
C LYS A 226 -7.48 35.98 -3.36
N ALA A 227 -8.27 34.93 -3.17
CA ALA A 227 -8.99 34.70 -1.94
C ALA A 227 -8.07 33.88 -1.03
N ASP A 228 -7.60 34.50 0.07
CA ASP A 228 -6.65 33.86 1.00
C ASP A 228 -7.16 32.56 1.64
N TRP A 229 -8.48 32.35 1.61
CA TRP A 229 -9.13 31.12 2.07
C TRP A 229 -9.13 30.01 1.02
N LEU A 230 -8.85 30.30 -0.25
CA LEU A 230 -9.01 29.38 -1.37
C LEU A 230 -7.68 29.01 -2.03
N ASP A 231 -7.33 27.73 -1.97
CA ASP A 231 -6.20 27.14 -2.68
C ASP A 231 -6.67 26.04 -3.64
N ILE A 232 -6.08 26.00 -4.84
CA ILE A 232 -6.27 24.92 -5.82
C ILE A 232 -5.00 24.08 -5.88
N VAL A 233 -5.12 22.79 -5.59
CA VAL A 233 -4.03 21.82 -5.64
C VAL A 233 -4.28 20.83 -6.76
N ILE A 234 -3.40 20.83 -7.75
CA ILE A 234 -3.34 19.83 -8.81
C ILE A 234 -2.18 18.89 -8.49
N SER A 235 -2.46 17.60 -8.44
CA SER A 235 -1.44 16.58 -8.23
C SER A 235 -1.54 15.53 -9.32
N TYR A 236 -0.38 15.08 -9.80
CA TYR A 236 -0.31 13.86 -10.59
C TYR A 236 0.80 12.97 -10.09
N LYS A 237 0.59 11.67 -10.25
CA LYS A 237 1.47 10.63 -9.75
C LYS A 237 1.63 9.55 -10.80
N ILE A 238 2.87 9.25 -11.15
CA ILE A 238 3.22 8.14 -12.04
C ILE A 238 3.95 7.10 -11.21
N LYS A 239 3.36 5.92 -11.05
CA LYS A 239 3.97 4.77 -10.40
C LYS A 239 4.32 3.72 -11.45
N ASN A 240 5.49 3.11 -11.32
CA ASN A 240 5.84 1.90 -12.05
C ASN A 240 6.28 0.81 -11.08
N ASP A 241 5.78 -0.39 -11.30
CA ASP A 241 6.15 -1.61 -10.61
C ASP A 241 6.52 -2.68 -11.65
N ASN A 242 7.77 -3.13 -11.63
CA ASN A 242 8.29 -4.09 -12.60
C ASN A 242 8.13 -5.55 -12.18
N LEU A 243 7.60 -5.81 -10.97
CA LEU A 243 7.27 -7.14 -10.48
C LEU A 243 6.07 -7.09 -9.50
N PRO A 244 4.89 -6.62 -9.95
CA PRO A 244 3.73 -6.50 -9.07
C PRO A 244 3.26 -7.88 -8.60
N ALA A 245 2.47 -7.93 -7.52
CA ALA A 245 1.86 -9.17 -7.05
C ALA A 245 0.72 -9.61 -8.00
N PRO A 246 0.63 -10.90 -8.38
CA PRO A 246 -0.52 -11.43 -9.11
C PRO A 246 -1.78 -11.41 -8.26
N LYS A 247 -2.93 -11.19 -8.91
CA LYS A 247 -4.22 -11.01 -8.23
C LYS A 247 -5.19 -12.17 -8.41
N ILE A 248 -5.08 -12.94 -9.49
CA ILE A 248 -6.03 -14.01 -9.84
C ILE A 248 -5.26 -15.26 -10.23
N PHE A 249 -5.45 -16.35 -9.48
CA PHE A 249 -4.85 -17.66 -9.72
C PHE A 249 -5.95 -18.64 -10.08
N ARG A 250 -5.67 -19.54 -11.03
CA ARG A 250 -6.63 -20.51 -11.55
C ARG A 250 -5.97 -21.86 -11.73
N MET A 251 -6.75 -22.92 -11.52
CA MET A 251 -6.36 -24.29 -11.83
C MET A 251 -7.58 -25.10 -12.24
N TYR A 252 -7.35 -26.32 -12.73
CA TYR A 252 -8.41 -27.31 -12.91
C TYR A 252 -8.61 -28.15 -11.66
N ASP A 253 -9.83 -28.65 -11.48
CA ASP A 253 -10.09 -29.71 -10.52
C ASP A 253 -9.45 -31.02 -11.00
N THR A 254 -8.49 -31.54 -10.23
CA THR A 254 -7.80 -32.80 -10.53
C THR A 254 -8.56 -34.03 -10.03
N ALA A 255 -9.63 -33.86 -9.24
CA ALA A 255 -10.42 -34.96 -8.69
C ALA A 255 -11.40 -35.58 -9.72
N ASP A 256 -11.71 -34.88 -10.81
CA ASP A 256 -12.60 -35.35 -11.89
C ASP A 256 -11.83 -35.84 -13.13
N THR A 257 -10.72 -36.55 -12.88
CA THR A 257 -9.75 -37.00 -13.91
C THR A 257 -10.08 -38.34 -14.56
N GLY A 258 -11.35 -38.75 -14.55
CA GLY A 258 -11.79 -39.97 -15.22
C GLY A 258 -11.63 -39.94 -16.74
N ARG A 259 -11.53 -38.76 -17.38
CA ARG A 259 -11.27 -38.57 -18.82
C ARG A 259 -10.58 -37.23 -19.09
N PRO A 260 -9.66 -37.13 -20.05
CA PRO A 260 -9.19 -35.84 -20.54
C PRO A 260 -10.35 -35.14 -21.27
N SER A 261 -10.90 -34.06 -20.70
CA SER A 261 -11.83 -33.19 -21.41
C SER A 261 -11.06 -32.38 -22.47
N SER A 262 -11.60 -32.22 -23.68
CA SER A 262 -11.05 -31.31 -24.71
C SER A 262 -11.27 -29.82 -24.39
N ILE A 263 -11.93 -29.54 -23.26
CA ILE A 263 -12.26 -28.20 -22.77
C ILE A 263 -11.11 -27.71 -21.91
N THR A 264 -10.47 -26.63 -22.34
CA THR A 264 -9.36 -25.98 -21.62
C THR A 264 -9.59 -24.47 -21.53
N PHE A 265 -8.74 -23.77 -20.77
CA PHE A 265 -8.65 -22.31 -20.78
C PHE A 265 -8.35 -21.79 -22.20
N ASP A 266 -7.64 -22.56 -23.02
CA ASP A 266 -7.37 -22.25 -24.43
C ASP A 266 -8.55 -22.60 -25.36
N SER A 267 -9.42 -23.54 -24.98
CA SER A 267 -10.52 -24.06 -25.79
C SER A 267 -11.80 -24.32 -24.97
N ASN A 268 -12.59 -23.28 -24.66
CA ASN A 268 -13.76 -23.40 -23.76
C ASN A 268 -15.09 -23.81 -24.45
N GLY A 269 -15.09 -24.66 -25.48
CA GLY A 269 -16.30 -25.24 -26.12
C GLY A 269 -17.28 -24.28 -26.84
N LYS A 270 -17.39 -23.01 -26.43
CA LYS A 270 -18.28 -21.95 -26.97
C LYS A 270 -17.54 -20.83 -27.70
N GLY A 271 -16.28 -21.05 -28.10
CA GLY A 271 -15.54 -20.15 -28.98
C GLY A 271 -14.86 -18.95 -28.32
N SER A 272 -14.70 -18.93 -26.99
CA SER A 272 -13.90 -17.90 -26.31
C SER A 272 -13.02 -18.52 -25.23
N SER A 273 -11.70 -18.46 -25.44
CA SER A 273 -10.70 -18.86 -24.46
C SER A 273 -10.81 -18.00 -23.21
N ILE A 274 -10.60 -18.61 -22.04
CA ILE A 274 -10.48 -17.87 -20.79
C ILE A 274 -9.11 -17.19 -20.80
N LEU A 275 -9.10 -15.85 -20.83
CA LEU A 275 -7.86 -15.07 -20.87
C LEU A 275 -7.00 -15.31 -19.62
N TYR A 276 -5.73 -15.64 -19.84
CA TYR A 276 -4.69 -15.71 -18.83
C TYR A 276 -3.41 -15.06 -19.39
N ASP A 277 -2.59 -14.50 -18.51
CA ASP A 277 -1.31 -13.85 -18.85
C ASP A 277 -0.12 -14.79 -18.65
N LYS A 278 -0.26 -15.79 -17.77
CA LYS A 278 0.76 -16.84 -17.55
C LYS A 278 0.12 -18.22 -17.43
N ASP A 279 0.77 -19.19 -18.05
CA ASP A 279 0.48 -20.61 -17.86
C ASP A 279 1.21 -21.16 -16.60
N PRO A 280 0.87 -22.38 -16.14
CA PRO A 280 1.49 -22.98 -14.96
C PRO A 280 3.02 -23.12 -15.06
N THR A 281 3.58 -23.39 -16.24
CA THR A 281 5.02 -23.56 -16.40
C THR A 281 5.75 -22.23 -16.20
N GLN A 282 5.21 -21.14 -16.75
CA GLN A 282 5.75 -19.80 -16.56
C GLN A 282 5.56 -19.32 -15.11
N SER A 283 4.39 -19.55 -14.52
CA SER A 283 4.10 -19.22 -13.12
C SER A 283 5.05 -19.93 -12.15
N ALA A 284 5.34 -21.22 -12.38
CA ALA A 284 6.27 -22.00 -11.57
C ALA A 284 7.69 -21.42 -11.62
N LYS A 285 8.18 -21.10 -12.82
CA LYS A 285 9.50 -20.45 -13.02
C LYS A 285 9.61 -19.12 -12.29
N ASP A 286 8.51 -18.37 -12.22
CA ASP A 286 8.44 -17.07 -11.55
C ASP A 286 8.17 -17.19 -10.03
N GLY A 287 8.13 -18.41 -9.49
CA GLY A 287 7.90 -18.69 -8.07
C GLY A 287 6.48 -18.38 -7.59
N LEU A 288 5.51 -18.41 -8.51
CA LEU A 288 4.09 -18.11 -8.26
C LEU A 288 3.24 -19.37 -8.10
N GLY A 289 3.84 -20.56 -8.22
CA GLY A 289 3.16 -21.86 -8.16
C GLY A 289 2.65 -22.33 -9.54
N ASP A 290 2.07 -23.53 -9.57
CA ASP A 290 1.63 -24.21 -10.80
C ASP A 290 0.21 -23.76 -11.21
N TYR A 291 0.04 -22.46 -11.41
CA TYR A 291 -1.27 -21.85 -11.66
C TYR A 291 -1.31 -21.09 -12.98
N TYR A 292 -2.50 -21.05 -13.60
CA TYR A 292 -2.80 -20.03 -14.60
C TYR A 292 -3.06 -18.70 -13.89
N ILE A 293 -2.48 -17.62 -14.39
CA ILE A 293 -2.60 -16.29 -13.77
C ILE A 293 -3.31 -15.34 -14.73
N GLN A 294 -4.28 -14.58 -14.23
CA GLN A 294 -4.96 -13.52 -14.98
C GLN A 294 -4.72 -12.15 -14.35
N ASN A 295 -4.78 -11.11 -15.18
CA ASN A 295 -4.58 -9.71 -14.85
C ASN A 295 -3.21 -9.46 -14.24
N TYR A 296 -2.19 -10.13 -14.79
CA TYR A 296 -0.81 -9.98 -14.40
C TYR A 296 0.00 -9.38 -15.55
N LYS A 297 0.47 -8.15 -15.35
CA LYS A 297 1.47 -7.52 -16.21
C LYS A 297 2.76 -7.40 -15.43
N LYS A 298 3.85 -7.91 -16.00
CA LYS A 298 5.16 -7.83 -15.36
C LYS A 298 5.53 -6.38 -15.08
N ASN A 299 5.27 -5.47 -16.02
CA ASN A 299 5.44 -4.04 -15.81
C ASN A 299 4.06 -3.37 -15.73
N ASP A 300 3.73 -2.85 -14.55
CA ASP A 300 2.49 -2.14 -14.29
C ASP A 300 2.78 -0.65 -14.04
N SER A 301 2.10 0.21 -14.80
CA SER A 301 2.23 1.66 -14.73
C SER A 301 0.88 2.27 -14.38
N THR A 302 0.84 3.05 -13.30
CA THR A 302 -0.38 3.74 -12.86
C THR A 302 -0.18 5.25 -12.89
N LEU A 303 -1.05 5.95 -13.62
CA LEU A 303 -1.22 7.40 -13.53
C LEU A 303 -2.40 7.72 -12.62
N SER A 304 -2.20 8.57 -11.62
CA SER A 304 -3.28 9.14 -10.82
C SER A 304 -3.24 10.66 -10.95
N ILE A 305 -4.39 11.29 -11.18
CA ILE A 305 -4.55 12.75 -11.21
C ILE A 305 -5.58 13.11 -10.15
N GLY A 306 -5.25 14.09 -9.30
CA GLY A 306 -6.12 14.57 -8.24
C GLY A 306 -6.17 16.09 -8.23
N ILE A 307 -7.38 16.63 -8.11
CA ILE A 307 -7.63 18.05 -7.94
C ILE A 307 -8.29 18.21 -6.57
N ASN A 308 -7.69 19.00 -5.69
CA ASN A 308 -8.24 19.37 -4.39
C ASN A 308 -8.44 20.88 -4.34
N ILE A 309 -9.63 21.30 -3.95
CA ILE A 309 -9.98 22.69 -3.72
C ILE A 309 -10.25 22.80 -2.23
N SER A 310 -9.42 23.56 -1.52
CA SER A 310 -9.57 23.83 -0.09
C SER A 310 -10.08 25.26 0.08
N PHE A 311 -11.11 25.44 0.91
CA PHE A 311 -11.78 26.72 1.21
C PHE A 311 -11.91 26.93 2.72
#